data_AF-A0A7Y4ZVM7-F1
#
_entry.id   AF-A0A7Y4ZVM7-F1
#
_cell.length_a   1.000
_cell.length_b   1.000
_cell.length_c   1.000
_cell.angle_alpha   90.00
_cell.angle_beta   90.00
_cell.angle_gamma   90.00
#
_symmetry.space_group_name_H-M   'P 1'
#
loop_
_entity.id
_entity.type
_entity.pdbx_description
1 polymer ?
#
loop_
_entity_poly.entity_id
_entity_poly.type
_entity_poly.pdbx_seq_one_letter_code
_entity_poly.pdbx_strand_id
1 'polypeptide(L)'
;MKSVASLRALLLATAAVLPAALFAACSSSNGGGGFDDPNGSSSGKSSGGFGDTPDTGVSSRDPVTCEEAAKSRTYVGCDYWPTVTANLVAPVFDFAVVVANVGTETANITVTGPQGTNQKVTVKGGSLEKVYLPWVTSLKGPEDPTTTFTSVLAKASAFHVVSDRPVVVYQFNPLEFQATGGPPGKNWSACVALSASGICYSYSNDASLLLPSTAMTGVYRIMGPSGWTRTSPNNIALPPYFVVTATQDGTEVDVKLSAAGQVVGGGGIASTPAGGTLHLSLNAGDVAEVVGGVGNRYDFSGSLLNATKPVQV
;
A
#
# COMPACT_ATOMS: atom_id res chain seq x y z
N MET A 1 24.49 -1.16 -73.14
CA MET A 1 25.95 -0.89 -73.17
C MET A 1 26.21 0.41 -72.43
N LYS A 2 26.92 0.35 -71.28
CA LYS A 2 27.65 1.41 -70.54
C LYS A 2 26.80 2.63 -70.06
N SER A 3 26.95 3.22 -68.87
CA SER A 3 27.97 3.15 -67.81
C SER A 3 27.37 3.65 -66.49
N VAL A 4 27.95 3.18 -65.38
CA VAL A 4 27.73 3.51 -63.98
C VAL A 4 28.32 4.89 -63.63
N ALA A 5 27.69 5.64 -62.72
CA ALA A 5 28.39 6.57 -61.82
C ALA A 5 27.62 6.75 -60.49
N SER A 6 28.36 6.45 -59.41
CA SER A 6 28.00 6.49 -58.00
C SER A 6 27.85 7.93 -57.49
N LEU A 7 26.85 8.19 -56.65
CA LEU A 7 26.82 9.36 -55.77
C LEU A 7 26.75 8.89 -54.31
N ARG A 8 27.87 9.06 -53.60
CA ARG A 8 27.98 8.90 -52.14
C ARG A 8 27.24 10.06 -51.47
N ALA A 9 26.19 9.76 -50.70
CA ALA A 9 25.59 10.72 -49.79
C ALA A 9 26.30 10.67 -48.43
N LEU A 10 26.79 11.83 -48.02
CA LEU A 10 27.48 12.13 -46.78
C LEU A 10 26.44 12.12 -45.63
N LEU A 11 26.41 11.10 -44.76
CA LEU A 11 25.65 11.17 -43.51
C LEU A 11 26.47 11.95 -42.47
N LEU A 12 26.03 13.16 -42.15
CA LEU A 12 26.45 13.87 -40.94
C LEU A 12 25.88 13.14 -39.71
N ALA A 13 26.76 12.57 -38.91
CA ALA A 13 26.45 12.13 -37.55
C ALA A 13 26.22 13.37 -36.67
N THR A 14 24.98 13.62 -36.29
CA THR A 14 24.64 14.55 -35.21
C THR A 14 24.56 13.74 -33.91
N ALA A 15 25.54 13.96 -33.03
CA ALA A 15 25.55 13.40 -31.69
C ALA A 15 24.42 14.04 -30.86
N ALA A 16 23.39 13.27 -30.55
CA ALA A 16 22.37 13.67 -29.58
C ALA A 16 22.95 13.48 -28.17
N VAL A 17 23.25 14.59 -27.50
CA VAL A 17 23.61 14.63 -26.08
C VAL A 17 22.33 14.40 -25.27
N LEU A 18 22.20 13.21 -24.66
CA LEU A 18 21.18 12.93 -23.65
C LEU A 18 21.53 13.63 -22.33
N PRO A 19 20.60 14.32 -21.66
CA PRO A 19 20.77 14.67 -20.26
C PRO A 19 20.42 13.46 -19.39
N ALA A 20 21.41 12.93 -18.68
CA ALA A 20 21.20 12.00 -17.57
C ALA A 20 20.49 12.75 -16.43
N ALA A 21 19.23 12.43 -16.18
CA ALA A 21 18.52 12.92 -15.00
C ALA A 21 18.96 12.09 -13.79
N LEU A 22 19.84 12.66 -12.97
CA LEU A 22 20.08 12.19 -11.61
C LEU A 22 18.80 12.42 -10.79
N PHE A 23 18.16 11.34 -10.37
CA PHE A 23 17.19 11.39 -9.28
C PHE A 23 17.97 11.51 -7.97
N ALA A 24 17.81 12.65 -7.29
CA ALA A 24 18.31 12.85 -5.94
C ALA A 24 17.54 11.96 -4.98
N ALA A 25 18.14 10.85 -4.58
CA ALA A 25 17.80 10.20 -3.32
C ALA A 25 18.13 11.17 -2.19
N CYS A 26 17.20 11.37 -1.25
CA CYS A 26 17.52 12.02 0.02
C CYS A 26 18.40 11.08 0.84
N SER A 27 19.71 11.11 0.57
CA SER A 27 20.74 10.61 1.48
C SER A 27 21.24 11.82 2.27
N SER A 28 20.91 11.88 3.55
CA SER A 28 21.50 12.86 4.46
C SER A 28 22.92 12.41 4.81
N SER A 29 23.92 12.92 4.10
CA SER A 29 25.33 12.78 4.45
C SER A 29 25.90 14.10 4.96
N ASN A 30 25.96 14.24 6.30
CA ASN A 30 27.19 14.52 7.06
C ASN A 30 26.86 15.08 8.45
N GLY A 31 27.22 14.27 9.44
CA GLY A 31 27.37 14.65 10.83
C GLY A 31 28.19 13.56 11.51
N GLY A 32 29.50 13.56 11.22
CA GLY A 32 30.44 12.60 11.78
C GLY A 32 30.50 12.67 13.30
N GLY A 33 30.37 11.51 13.93
CA GLY A 33 30.66 11.28 15.33
C GLY A 33 31.14 9.85 15.46
N GLY A 34 32.43 9.63 15.16
CA GLY A 34 33.07 8.33 15.34
C GLY A 34 33.14 7.98 16.82
N PHE A 35 32.73 6.76 17.14
CA PHE A 35 33.06 6.08 18.38
C PHE A 35 33.58 4.68 18.04
N ASP A 36 34.74 4.65 17.39
CA ASP A 36 35.58 3.47 17.44
C ASP A 36 36.46 3.59 18.69
N ASP A 37 36.03 2.97 19.80
CA ASP A 37 36.91 2.63 20.90
C ASP A 37 37.14 1.11 20.88
N PRO A 38 38.30 0.61 20.41
CA PRO A 38 38.51 -0.81 20.18
C PRO A 38 38.85 -1.61 21.44
N ASN A 39 38.71 -1.06 22.65
CA ASN A 39 39.06 -1.77 23.89
C ASN A 39 38.34 -1.29 25.17
N GLY A 40 37.01 -1.09 25.10
CA GLY A 40 36.20 -0.65 26.24
C GLY A 40 35.17 -1.68 26.72
N SER A 41 35.55 -2.55 27.67
CA SER A 41 34.57 -3.26 28.51
C SER A 41 33.88 -2.24 29.42
N SER A 42 32.60 -1.90 29.17
CA SER A 42 31.78 -1.23 30.18
C SER A 42 30.33 -1.71 30.16
N SER A 43 29.97 -2.41 31.22
CA SER A 43 28.61 -2.65 31.68
C SER A 43 27.95 -1.32 32.03
N GLY A 44 27.20 -0.74 31.10
CA GLY A 44 26.47 0.52 31.30
C GLY A 44 24.96 0.29 31.23
N LYS A 45 24.31 0.15 32.39
CA LYS A 45 22.86 0.32 32.52
C LYS A 45 22.53 1.76 32.15
N SER A 46 21.91 1.98 30.99
CA SER A 46 21.32 3.28 30.65
C SER A 46 19.86 3.29 31.09
N SER A 47 19.64 3.81 32.30
CA SER A 47 18.34 4.27 32.77
C SER A 47 18.05 5.64 32.14
N GLY A 48 17.42 5.64 30.97
CA GLY A 48 16.76 6.82 30.41
C GLY A 48 15.27 6.75 30.72
N GLY A 49 14.83 7.50 31.73
CA GLY A 49 13.49 7.40 32.29
C GLY A 49 12.37 7.77 31.33
N PHE A 50 11.56 6.77 31.00
CA PHE A 50 10.10 6.88 31.04
C PHE A 50 9.66 6.12 32.29
N GLY A 51 8.74 6.69 33.07
CA GLY A 51 8.38 6.14 34.38
C GLY A 51 8.01 4.66 34.30
N ASP A 52 8.73 3.84 35.06
CA ASP A 52 8.38 2.45 35.38
C ASP A 52 7.09 2.43 36.21
N THR A 53 5.95 2.63 35.54
CA THR A 53 4.72 1.98 35.99
C THR A 53 4.96 0.48 35.78
N PRO A 54 4.90 -0.37 36.82
CA PRO A 54 4.95 -1.80 36.62
C PRO A 54 3.76 -2.14 35.74
N ASP A 55 4.02 -2.49 34.48
CA ASP A 55 2.99 -2.88 33.54
C ASP A 55 2.36 -4.16 34.11
N THR A 56 1.20 -4.01 34.72
CA THR A 56 0.50 -5.11 35.36
C THR A 56 -0.07 -6.01 34.26
N GLY A 57 0.73 -6.96 33.79
CA GLY A 57 0.24 -8.19 33.17
C GLY A 57 0.22 -8.26 31.64
N VAL A 58 0.80 -7.30 30.91
CA VAL A 58 1.09 -7.53 29.48
C VAL A 58 2.37 -8.35 29.40
N SER A 59 2.25 -9.64 29.12
CA SER A 59 3.41 -10.47 28.82
C SER A 59 4.18 -9.83 27.64
N SER A 60 5.48 -9.58 27.79
CA SER A 60 6.32 -8.97 26.73
C SER A 60 6.56 -9.88 25.51
N ARG A 61 5.69 -10.87 25.28
CA ARG A 61 5.77 -11.86 24.21
C ARG A 61 4.60 -11.68 23.25
N ASP A 62 4.81 -12.12 22.01
CA ASP A 62 3.74 -12.23 21.03
C ASP A 62 2.66 -13.23 21.50
N PRO A 63 1.38 -13.00 21.13
CA PRO A 63 0.30 -13.93 21.42
C PRO A 63 0.52 -15.27 20.71
N VAL A 64 0.20 -16.38 21.38
CA VAL A 64 0.34 -17.74 20.80
C VAL A 64 -0.99 -18.34 20.35
N THR A 65 -2.11 -17.72 20.74
CA THR A 65 -3.45 -18.09 20.26
C THR A 65 -4.19 -16.87 19.70
N CYS A 66 -5.17 -17.13 18.84
CA CYS A 66 -6.01 -16.07 18.28
C CYS A 66 -6.83 -15.34 19.35
N GLU A 67 -7.23 -16.04 20.42
CA GLU A 67 -7.93 -15.43 21.56
C GLU A 67 -7.01 -14.50 22.37
N GLU A 68 -5.73 -14.86 22.55
CA GLU A 68 -4.73 -13.97 23.16
C GLU A 68 -4.54 -12.73 22.29
N ALA A 69 -4.34 -12.90 20.98
CA ALA A 69 -4.17 -11.82 20.03
C ALA A 69 -5.37 -10.86 20.00
N ALA A 70 -6.59 -11.42 20.05
CA ALA A 70 -7.82 -10.64 20.10
C ALA A 70 -7.92 -9.77 21.36
N LYS A 71 -7.44 -10.27 22.50
CA LYS A 71 -7.45 -9.54 23.78
C LYS A 71 -6.37 -8.46 23.83
N SER A 72 -5.17 -8.76 23.31
CA SER A 72 -4.03 -7.84 23.35
C SER A 72 -4.09 -6.72 22.31
N ARG A 73 -4.91 -6.87 21.26
CA ARG A 73 -5.10 -5.88 20.18
C ARG A 73 -3.78 -5.47 19.52
N THR A 74 -2.88 -6.44 19.31
CA THR A 74 -1.60 -6.22 18.63
C THR A 74 -1.73 -6.38 17.11
N TYR A 75 -0.65 -6.08 16.37
CA TYR A 75 -0.59 -6.36 14.92
C TYR A 75 -0.39 -7.85 14.59
N VAL A 76 -0.13 -8.68 15.61
CA VAL A 76 -0.02 -10.14 15.48
C VAL A 76 -1.39 -10.75 15.77
N GLY A 77 -2.03 -11.37 14.78
CA GLY A 77 -3.42 -11.80 14.89
C GLY A 77 -3.83 -12.80 13.82
N CYS A 78 -5.14 -12.99 13.68
CA CYS A 78 -5.69 -14.13 12.91
C CYS A 78 -6.75 -13.74 11.86
N ASP A 79 -7.11 -12.46 11.77
CA ASP A 79 -8.20 -11.99 10.92
C ASP A 79 -7.82 -10.65 10.28
N TYR A 80 -7.66 -10.60 8.96
CA TYR A 80 -7.17 -9.43 8.23
C TYR A 80 -7.98 -9.17 6.97
N TRP A 81 -8.00 -7.91 6.53
CA TRP A 81 -8.76 -7.45 5.36
C TRP A 81 -7.89 -6.77 4.29
N PRO A 82 -7.02 -7.52 3.58
CA PRO A 82 -6.25 -6.96 2.49
C PRO A 82 -7.16 -6.32 1.44
N THR A 83 -6.83 -5.11 1.03
CA THR A 83 -7.66 -4.25 0.19
C THR A 83 -6.79 -3.65 -0.91
N VAL A 84 -7.14 -3.91 -2.16
CA VAL A 84 -6.52 -3.22 -3.30
C VAL A 84 -6.80 -1.73 -3.16
N THR A 85 -5.77 -0.89 -3.34
CA THR A 85 -5.89 0.57 -3.36
C THR A 85 -5.38 1.13 -4.68
N ALA A 86 -5.83 2.33 -5.04
CA ALA A 86 -5.44 3.01 -6.26
C ALA A 86 -3.92 3.02 -6.48
N ASN A 87 -3.50 2.48 -7.62
CA ASN A 87 -2.13 2.56 -8.09
C ASN A 87 -2.07 2.58 -9.63
N LEU A 88 -1.31 3.54 -10.16
CA LEU A 88 -1.02 3.73 -11.58
C LEU A 88 -0.19 2.61 -12.22
N VAL A 89 0.38 1.72 -11.41
CA VAL A 89 1.22 0.62 -11.87
C VAL A 89 0.52 -0.28 -12.91
N ALA A 90 1.27 -0.82 -13.86
CA ALA A 90 0.71 -1.78 -14.80
C ALA A 90 0.22 -3.07 -14.08
N PRO A 91 -0.93 -3.65 -14.46
CA PRO A 91 -1.52 -4.83 -13.81
C PRO A 91 -0.73 -6.13 -14.07
N VAL A 92 0.37 -6.04 -14.84
CA VAL A 92 1.34 -7.14 -14.98
C VAL A 92 2.11 -7.37 -13.68
N PHE A 93 2.26 -6.35 -12.83
CA PHE A 93 2.78 -6.50 -11.46
C PHE A 93 1.70 -7.08 -10.55
N ASP A 94 2.08 -7.75 -9.46
CA ASP A 94 1.13 -8.50 -8.64
C ASP A 94 0.77 -7.76 -7.34
N PHE A 95 -0.53 -7.63 -7.08
CA PHE A 95 -1.04 -7.39 -5.73
C PHE A 95 -0.87 -8.68 -4.93
N ALA A 96 -0.34 -8.59 -3.72
CA ALA A 96 -0.06 -9.76 -2.92
C ALA A 96 -0.17 -9.47 -1.43
N VAL A 97 -0.35 -10.54 -0.66
CA VAL A 97 -0.08 -10.51 0.78
C VAL A 97 1.07 -11.44 1.11
N VAL A 98 1.88 -11.04 2.08
CA VAL A 98 2.92 -11.87 2.68
C VAL A 98 2.51 -12.16 4.10
N VAL A 99 2.34 -13.45 4.39
CA VAL A 99 1.95 -13.94 5.71
C VAL A 99 3.19 -14.48 6.39
N ALA A 100 3.63 -13.82 7.45
CA ALA A 100 4.75 -14.23 8.28
C ALA A 100 4.24 -14.89 9.56
N ASN A 101 4.70 -16.11 9.82
CA ASN A 101 4.41 -16.84 11.05
C ASN A 101 5.65 -16.77 11.95
N VAL A 102 5.64 -15.84 12.90
CA VAL A 102 6.72 -15.66 13.89
C VAL A 102 6.65 -16.68 15.04
N GLY A 103 5.57 -17.47 15.11
CA GLY A 103 5.41 -18.55 16.08
C GLY A 103 6.19 -19.81 15.72
N THR A 104 6.04 -20.84 16.56
CA THR A 104 6.71 -22.14 16.37
C THR A 104 5.83 -23.20 15.72
N GLU A 105 4.51 -23.06 15.84
CA GLU A 105 3.54 -23.98 15.26
C GLU A 105 3.16 -23.57 13.84
N THR A 106 2.85 -24.54 12.99
CA THR A 106 2.37 -24.28 11.64
C THR A 106 1.00 -23.59 11.66
N ALA A 107 0.86 -22.53 10.86
CA ALA A 107 -0.39 -21.79 10.66
C ALA A 107 -1.04 -22.18 9.34
N ASN A 108 -2.35 -22.45 9.36
CA ASN A 108 -3.17 -22.66 8.17
C ASN A 108 -3.96 -21.40 7.87
N ILE A 109 -3.79 -20.88 6.65
CA ILE A 109 -4.37 -19.63 6.19
C ILE A 109 -5.44 -19.96 5.14
N THR A 110 -6.61 -19.35 5.28
CA THR A 110 -7.63 -19.30 4.22
C THR A 110 -7.78 -17.87 3.76
N VAL A 111 -7.65 -17.65 2.44
CA VAL A 111 -7.86 -16.35 1.82
C VAL A 111 -9.07 -16.41 0.92
N THR A 112 -10.11 -15.65 1.25
CA THR A 112 -11.33 -15.52 0.46
C THR A 112 -11.49 -14.09 -0.06
N GLY A 113 -12.34 -13.86 -1.06
CA GLY A 113 -12.60 -12.49 -1.51
C GLY A 113 -13.16 -12.38 -2.93
N PRO A 114 -12.98 -11.23 -3.59
CA PRO A 114 -13.54 -10.96 -4.92
C PRO A 114 -13.05 -11.96 -5.97
N GLN A 115 -13.77 -12.00 -7.10
CA GLN A 115 -13.44 -12.86 -8.24
C GLN A 115 -13.41 -14.36 -7.90
N GLY A 116 -14.18 -14.76 -6.86
CA GLY A 116 -14.23 -16.15 -6.41
C GLY A 116 -12.95 -16.64 -5.74
N THR A 117 -12.11 -15.72 -5.24
CA THR A 117 -10.85 -16.07 -4.57
C THR A 117 -11.13 -16.98 -3.38
N ASN A 118 -10.46 -18.14 -3.36
CA ASN A 118 -10.50 -19.11 -2.26
C ASN A 118 -9.19 -19.90 -2.28
N GLN A 119 -8.17 -19.37 -1.62
CA GLN A 119 -6.84 -19.97 -1.55
C GLN A 119 -6.59 -20.50 -0.13
N LYS A 120 -5.85 -21.61 -0.03
CA LYS A 120 -5.36 -22.15 1.23
C LYS A 120 -3.85 -22.22 1.21
N VAL A 121 -3.21 -21.72 2.25
CA VAL A 121 -1.76 -21.63 2.37
C VAL A 121 -1.34 -22.11 3.75
N THR A 122 -0.26 -22.88 3.83
CA THR A 122 0.31 -23.35 5.08
C THR A 122 1.63 -22.64 5.31
N VAL A 123 1.77 -21.95 6.44
CA VAL A 123 2.99 -21.21 6.80
C VAL A 123 3.62 -21.88 8.02
N LYS A 124 4.80 -22.46 7.84
CA LYS A 124 5.54 -23.08 8.96
C LYS A 124 5.93 -22.03 10.00
N GLY A 125 6.15 -22.47 11.23
CA GLY A 125 6.72 -21.60 12.26
C GLY A 125 8.09 -21.06 11.84
N GLY A 126 8.35 -19.79 12.11
CA GLY A 126 9.58 -19.09 11.74
C GLY A 126 9.75 -18.85 10.24
N SER A 127 8.68 -18.98 9.44
CA SER A 127 8.72 -18.76 7.99
C SER A 127 7.66 -17.76 7.51
N LEU A 128 7.70 -17.46 6.22
CA LEU A 128 6.69 -16.64 5.55
C LEU A 128 6.30 -17.27 4.21
N GLU A 129 5.11 -16.94 3.74
CA GLU A 129 4.63 -17.32 2.41
C GLU A 129 4.02 -16.12 1.70
N LYS A 130 4.15 -16.12 0.37
CA LYS A 130 3.53 -15.12 -0.52
C LYS A 130 2.22 -15.66 -1.05
N VAL A 131 1.16 -14.86 -0.98
CA VAL A 131 -0.15 -15.16 -1.54
C VAL A 131 -0.45 -14.09 -2.60
N TYR A 132 -0.36 -14.48 -3.87
CA TYR A 132 -0.67 -13.59 -4.99
C TYR A 132 -2.18 -13.52 -5.17
N LEU A 133 -2.71 -12.31 -5.25
CA LEU A 133 -4.15 -12.02 -5.28
C LEU A 133 -4.48 -11.19 -6.53
N PRO A 134 -5.66 -11.38 -7.13
CA PRO A 134 -6.02 -10.63 -8.31
C PRO A 134 -6.24 -9.16 -7.98
N TRP A 135 -5.86 -8.27 -8.91
CA TRP A 135 -6.27 -6.88 -8.86
C TRP A 135 -7.80 -6.75 -8.87
N VAL A 136 -8.33 -5.83 -8.09
CA VAL A 136 -9.73 -5.38 -8.20
C VAL A 136 -9.72 -4.12 -9.06
N THR A 137 -10.08 -4.26 -10.34
CA THR A 137 -9.92 -3.20 -11.35
C THR A 137 -10.60 -1.88 -10.95
N SER A 138 -11.76 -1.95 -10.31
CA SER A 138 -12.49 -0.75 -9.87
C SER A 138 -11.78 0.04 -8.77
N LEU A 139 -10.91 -0.62 -7.98
CA LEU A 139 -10.13 0.01 -6.90
C LEU A 139 -8.71 0.35 -7.36
N LYS A 140 -8.08 -0.49 -8.19
CA LYS A 140 -6.74 -0.20 -8.74
C LYS A 140 -6.71 1.15 -9.48
N GLY A 141 -7.79 1.46 -10.18
CA GLY A 141 -7.88 2.68 -10.99
C GLY A 141 -7.06 2.62 -12.28
N PRO A 142 -7.02 3.75 -13.02
CA PRO A 142 -6.35 3.84 -14.31
C PRO A 142 -4.82 3.74 -14.20
N GLU A 143 -4.16 3.34 -15.28
CA GLU A 143 -2.69 3.36 -15.41
C GLU A 143 -2.17 4.71 -15.93
N ASP A 144 -3.02 5.47 -16.62
CA ASP A 144 -2.68 6.78 -17.17
C ASP A 144 -2.97 7.88 -16.14
N PRO A 145 -1.94 8.61 -15.65
CA PRO A 145 -2.10 9.68 -14.66
C PRO A 145 -2.88 10.90 -15.17
N THR A 146 -3.19 10.96 -16.46
CA THR A 146 -4.04 12.01 -17.05
C THR A 146 -5.53 11.64 -17.03
N THR A 147 -5.86 10.39 -16.71
CA THR A 147 -7.25 9.94 -16.55
C THR A 147 -7.85 10.56 -15.30
N THR A 148 -9.12 10.96 -15.38
CA THR A 148 -9.83 11.50 -14.22
C THR A 148 -10.08 10.38 -13.20
N PHE A 149 -9.63 10.60 -11.97
CA PHE A 149 -9.96 9.75 -10.83
C PHE A 149 -11.27 10.22 -10.19
N THR A 150 -12.09 9.27 -9.78
CA THR A 150 -13.34 9.51 -9.04
C THR A 150 -13.41 8.52 -7.89
N SER A 151 -14.12 8.88 -6.83
CA SER A 151 -14.37 7.96 -5.72
C SER A 151 -15.09 6.69 -6.19
N VAL A 152 -14.94 5.58 -5.47
CA VAL A 152 -15.58 4.29 -5.76
C VAL A 152 -16.02 3.62 -4.47
N LEU A 153 -17.28 3.18 -4.42
CA LEU A 153 -17.78 2.22 -3.44
C LEU A 153 -17.84 0.83 -4.09
N ALA A 154 -16.82 0.01 -3.85
CA ALA A 154 -16.71 -1.33 -4.40
C ALA A 154 -17.27 -2.36 -3.40
N LYS A 155 -18.34 -3.06 -3.79
CA LYS A 155 -19.01 -4.03 -2.93
C LYS A 155 -18.25 -5.36 -2.86
N ALA A 156 -18.16 -5.97 -1.68
CA ALA A 156 -17.49 -7.26 -1.45
C ALA A 156 -16.14 -7.40 -2.18
N SER A 157 -15.32 -6.35 -2.11
CA SER A 157 -14.11 -6.14 -2.91
C SER A 157 -12.81 -6.20 -2.10
N ALA A 158 -12.87 -6.26 -0.77
CA ALA A 158 -11.73 -6.64 0.04
C ALA A 158 -11.56 -8.16 0.08
N PHE A 159 -10.32 -8.60 0.25
CA PHE A 159 -10.01 -9.98 0.61
C PHE A 159 -10.16 -10.16 2.11
N HIS A 160 -10.37 -11.41 2.53
CA HIS A 160 -10.43 -11.80 3.93
C HIS A 160 -9.45 -12.94 4.18
N VAL A 161 -8.46 -12.67 5.02
CA VAL A 161 -7.41 -13.61 5.40
C VAL A 161 -7.67 -14.07 6.82
N VAL A 162 -7.95 -15.36 6.98
CA VAL A 162 -8.17 -16.01 8.28
C VAL A 162 -7.07 -17.01 8.53
N SER A 163 -6.46 -16.94 9.71
CA SER A 163 -5.48 -17.91 10.20
C SER A 163 -6.02 -18.64 11.43
N ASP A 164 -5.63 -19.91 11.58
CA ASP A 164 -5.85 -20.66 12.82
C ASP A 164 -4.79 -20.37 13.91
N ARG A 165 -3.76 -19.59 13.60
CA ARG A 165 -2.69 -19.18 14.53
C ARG A 165 -2.32 -17.70 14.33
N PRO A 166 -1.77 -17.02 15.35
CA PRO A 166 -1.36 -15.63 15.19
C PRO A 166 -0.21 -15.51 14.17
N VAL A 167 -0.40 -14.64 13.19
CA VAL A 167 0.56 -14.32 12.13
C VAL A 167 0.74 -12.81 12.04
N VAL A 168 1.63 -12.35 11.17
CA VAL A 168 1.78 -10.95 10.74
C VAL A 168 1.53 -10.90 9.24
N VAL A 169 0.68 -9.98 8.79
CA VAL A 169 0.33 -9.88 7.36
C VAL A 169 0.77 -8.53 6.81
N TYR A 170 1.55 -8.57 5.74
CA TYR A 170 1.88 -7.40 4.94
C TYR A 170 1.12 -7.46 3.62
N GLN A 171 0.55 -6.34 3.20
CA GLN A 171 0.00 -6.15 1.88
C GLN A 171 1.00 -5.42 0.99
N PHE A 172 1.07 -5.82 -0.27
CA PHE A 172 1.89 -5.19 -1.30
C PHE A 172 1.06 -4.71 -2.48
N ASN A 173 1.33 -3.49 -2.94
CA ASN A 173 0.56 -2.82 -3.98
C ASN A 173 1.45 -2.09 -5.00
N PRO A 174 2.35 -2.75 -5.76
CA PRO A 174 2.53 -4.20 -5.90
C PRO A 174 3.73 -4.79 -5.15
N LEU A 175 3.90 -6.11 -5.23
CA LEU A 175 5.04 -6.82 -4.65
C LEU A 175 6.35 -6.60 -5.41
N GLU A 176 6.33 -6.72 -6.74
CA GLU A 176 7.57 -6.70 -7.52
C GLU A 176 8.01 -5.27 -7.86
N PHE A 177 9.30 -4.98 -7.67
CA PHE A 177 9.92 -3.74 -8.13
C PHE A 177 10.21 -3.75 -9.65
N GLN A 178 10.60 -4.91 -10.17
CA GLN A 178 10.94 -5.12 -11.58
C GLN A 178 10.26 -6.38 -12.12
N ALA A 179 10.23 -6.54 -13.45
CA ALA A 179 9.64 -7.71 -14.11
C ALA A 179 10.40 -9.03 -13.86
N THR A 180 10.39 -9.50 -12.62
CA THR A 180 11.06 -10.71 -12.14
C THR A 180 10.31 -11.22 -10.91
N GLY A 181 10.15 -12.54 -10.80
CA GLY A 181 9.35 -13.16 -9.73
C GLY A 181 7.91 -13.42 -10.17
N GLY A 182 6.96 -13.15 -9.28
CA GLY A 182 5.54 -13.46 -9.47
C GLY A 182 5.17 -14.91 -9.14
N PRO A 183 3.91 -15.31 -9.39
CA PRO A 183 3.46 -16.70 -9.27
C PRO A 183 4.18 -17.63 -10.26
N PRO A 184 4.20 -18.96 -10.02
CA PRO A 184 4.80 -19.92 -10.95
C PRO A 184 4.26 -19.75 -12.38
N GLY A 185 5.17 -19.63 -13.36
CA GLY A 185 4.81 -19.45 -14.76
C GLY A 185 4.41 -18.02 -15.15
N LYS A 186 4.64 -17.01 -14.29
CA LYS A 186 4.34 -15.61 -14.58
C LYS A 186 4.92 -15.17 -15.94
N ASN A 187 4.04 -14.67 -16.81
CA ASN A 187 4.41 -14.09 -18.08
C ASN A 187 4.58 -12.58 -17.95
N TRP A 188 5.79 -12.09 -18.19
CA TRP A 188 6.17 -10.68 -18.13
C TRP A 188 6.10 -9.95 -19.48
N SER A 189 5.62 -10.60 -20.55
CA SER A 189 5.61 -10.04 -21.90
C SER A 189 4.76 -8.77 -22.06
N ALA A 190 3.80 -8.55 -21.16
CA ALA A 190 2.98 -7.33 -21.11
C ALA A 190 3.69 -6.15 -20.41
N CYS A 191 4.85 -6.37 -19.79
CA CYS A 191 5.60 -5.34 -19.10
C CYS A 191 6.46 -4.56 -20.11
N VAL A 192 6.14 -3.28 -20.32
CA VAL A 192 6.84 -2.44 -21.28
C VAL A 192 8.10 -1.86 -20.61
N ALA A 193 9.27 -2.32 -21.07
CA ALA A 193 10.55 -1.84 -20.57
C ALA A 193 10.82 -0.39 -20.97
N LEU A 194 11.50 0.37 -20.09
CA LEU A 194 12.02 1.68 -20.45
C LEU A 194 13.19 1.53 -21.41
N SER A 195 13.11 2.20 -22.57
CA SER A 195 14.07 2.08 -23.68
C SER A 195 15.53 2.27 -23.28
N ALA A 196 15.80 3.12 -22.28
CA ALA A 196 17.16 3.38 -21.80
C ALA A 196 17.75 2.27 -20.91
N SER A 197 16.90 1.48 -20.24
CA SER A 197 17.35 0.45 -19.28
C SER A 197 17.10 -0.98 -19.75
N GLY A 198 16.17 -1.18 -20.69
CA GLY A 198 15.70 -2.52 -21.08
C GLY A 198 14.95 -3.26 -19.96
N ILE A 199 14.70 -2.61 -18.82
CA ILE A 199 14.01 -3.19 -17.66
C ILE A 199 12.66 -2.50 -17.48
N CYS A 200 11.66 -3.29 -17.08
CA CYS A 200 10.33 -2.82 -16.71
C CYS A 200 10.23 -2.76 -15.18
N TYR A 201 9.88 -1.59 -14.64
CA TYR A 201 9.80 -1.34 -13.20
C TYR A 201 8.39 -0.88 -12.79
N SER A 202 7.98 -1.21 -11.57
CA SER A 202 6.71 -0.74 -11.00
C SER A 202 6.79 0.66 -10.42
N TYR A 203 7.98 1.08 -9.95
CA TYR A 203 8.30 2.36 -9.28
C TYR A 203 7.49 2.70 -8.02
N SER A 204 6.49 1.89 -7.71
CA SER A 204 5.47 2.13 -6.69
C SER A 204 5.26 0.89 -5.83
N ASN A 205 6.18 -0.08 -5.86
CA ASN A 205 6.14 -1.22 -4.96
C ASN A 205 6.26 -0.72 -3.51
N ASP A 206 5.25 -1.04 -2.74
CA ASP A 206 5.09 -0.62 -1.36
C ASP A 206 4.65 -1.82 -0.51
N ALA A 207 4.88 -1.71 0.80
CA ALA A 207 4.46 -2.72 1.75
C ALA A 207 3.76 -2.01 2.92
N SER A 208 2.54 -2.44 3.21
CA SER A 208 1.75 -1.95 4.34
C SER A 208 1.53 -3.09 5.34
N LEU A 209 1.90 -2.87 6.60
CA LEU A 209 1.53 -3.78 7.68
C LEU A 209 0.02 -3.71 7.88
N LEU A 210 -0.67 -4.84 7.78
CA LEU A 210 -2.09 -4.92 8.10
C LEU A 210 -2.29 -5.09 9.59
N LEU A 211 -3.25 -4.37 10.14
CA LEU A 211 -3.74 -4.61 11.49
C LEU A 211 -4.83 -5.67 11.45
N PRO A 212 -4.88 -6.61 12.41
CA PRO A 212 -5.99 -7.54 12.52
C PRO A 212 -7.29 -6.81 12.87
N SER A 213 -8.44 -7.34 12.45
CA SER A 213 -9.75 -6.76 12.78
C SER A 213 -9.99 -6.57 14.27
N THR A 214 -9.36 -7.40 15.11
CA THR A 214 -9.43 -7.31 16.57
C THR A 214 -8.66 -6.12 17.16
N ALA A 215 -7.69 -5.57 16.41
CA ALA A 215 -6.93 -4.38 16.78
C ALA A 215 -7.52 -3.09 16.17
N MET A 216 -8.40 -3.21 15.18
CA MET A 216 -9.08 -2.07 14.55
C MET A 216 -10.06 -1.38 15.51
N THR A 217 -10.30 -0.10 15.27
CA THR A 217 -11.29 0.70 16.00
C THR A 217 -12.27 1.35 15.04
N GLY A 218 -13.18 2.18 15.55
CA GLY A 218 -14.09 2.97 14.71
C GLY A 218 -13.66 4.43 14.53
N VAL A 219 -12.57 4.89 15.16
CA VAL A 219 -12.24 6.32 15.17
C VAL A 219 -10.82 6.55 14.70
N TYR A 220 -10.67 7.27 13.59
CA TYR A 220 -9.38 7.53 12.96
C TYR A 220 -9.21 8.99 12.60
N ARG A 221 -7.97 9.48 12.69
CA ARG A 221 -7.54 10.67 11.96
C ARG A 221 -6.97 10.21 10.63
N ILE A 222 -7.52 10.70 9.53
CA ILE A 222 -6.96 10.41 8.20
C ILE A 222 -5.57 11.04 8.13
N MET A 223 -4.61 10.24 7.67
CA MET A 223 -3.22 10.65 7.45
C MET A 223 -2.83 10.24 6.04
N GLY A 224 -2.20 11.15 5.29
CA GLY A 224 -1.73 10.88 3.95
C GLY A 224 -1.08 12.11 3.32
N PRO A 225 -0.43 11.96 2.16
CA PRO A 225 0.06 13.11 1.43
C PRO A 225 -1.11 13.95 0.88
N SER A 226 -0.86 15.24 0.69
CA SER A 226 -1.72 16.06 -0.17
C SER A 226 -1.72 15.50 -1.60
N GLY A 227 -2.65 15.97 -2.43
CA GLY A 227 -2.55 15.78 -3.86
C GLY A 227 -1.20 16.26 -4.40
N TRP A 228 -0.87 15.84 -5.61
CA TRP A 228 0.44 16.12 -6.20
C TRP A 228 0.29 16.88 -7.50
N THR A 229 1.22 17.79 -7.78
CA THR A 229 1.25 18.53 -9.04
C THR A 229 2.69 18.65 -9.53
N ARG A 230 2.90 18.33 -10.80
CA ARG A 230 4.13 18.56 -11.53
C ARG A 230 3.83 19.31 -12.81
N THR A 231 4.50 20.43 -13.03
CA THR A 231 4.29 21.29 -14.21
C THR A 231 5.29 21.01 -15.35
N SER A 232 6.41 20.34 -15.07
CA SER A 232 7.45 19.99 -16.05
C SER A 232 8.02 18.60 -15.76
N PRO A 233 8.31 17.75 -16.77
CA PRO A 233 8.20 18.02 -18.22
C PRO A 233 6.78 17.92 -18.78
N ASN A 234 5.84 17.42 -17.98
CA ASN A 234 4.45 17.16 -18.34
C ASN A 234 3.56 17.59 -17.18
N ASN A 235 2.53 18.37 -17.49
CA ASN A 235 1.59 18.94 -16.52
C ASN A 235 0.67 17.84 -15.96
N ILE A 236 1.11 17.18 -14.89
CA ILE A 236 0.37 16.11 -14.20
C ILE A 236 -0.13 16.64 -12.87
N ALA A 237 -1.39 16.37 -12.56
CA ALA A 237 -1.96 16.57 -11.23
C ALA A 237 -2.70 15.31 -10.79
N LEU A 238 -2.38 14.83 -9.59
CA LEU A 238 -3.00 13.66 -8.97
C LEU A 238 -3.75 14.08 -7.70
N PRO A 239 -4.89 13.45 -7.40
CA PRO A 239 -5.63 13.72 -6.18
C PRO A 239 -5.00 13.00 -4.97
N PRO A 240 -5.23 13.47 -3.75
CA PRO A 240 -5.10 12.62 -2.57
C PRO A 240 -6.25 11.61 -2.54
N TYR A 241 -6.07 10.50 -1.84
CA TYR A 241 -7.16 9.57 -1.56
C TYR A 241 -6.97 8.93 -0.18
N PHE A 242 -8.03 8.36 0.35
CA PHE A 242 -7.99 7.41 1.46
C PHE A 242 -8.97 6.27 1.17
N VAL A 243 -8.80 5.14 1.84
CA VAL A 243 -9.62 3.95 1.63
C VAL A 243 -10.22 3.53 2.95
N VAL A 244 -11.47 3.06 2.94
CA VAL A 244 -12.14 2.50 4.11
C VAL A 244 -12.66 1.12 3.76
N THR A 245 -12.26 0.11 4.53
CA THR A 245 -12.77 -1.27 4.39
C THR A 245 -13.57 -1.65 5.62
N ALA A 246 -14.81 -2.07 5.40
CA ALA A 246 -15.67 -2.52 6.49
C ALA A 246 -15.46 -4.01 6.80
N THR A 247 -15.35 -4.33 8.09
CA THR A 247 -15.15 -5.71 8.56
C THR A 247 -16.47 -6.42 8.90
N GLN A 248 -17.58 -5.67 8.96
CA GLN A 248 -18.88 -6.15 9.41
C GLN A 248 -20.02 -5.50 8.60
N ASP A 249 -21.13 -6.23 8.45
CA ASP A 249 -22.34 -5.75 7.77
C ASP A 249 -22.98 -4.55 8.48
N GLY A 250 -23.60 -3.63 7.75
CA GLY A 250 -24.26 -2.46 8.34
C GLY A 250 -23.31 -1.58 9.17
N THR A 251 -22.10 -1.37 8.67
CA THR A 251 -21.14 -0.39 9.20
C THR A 251 -21.46 0.97 8.61
N GLU A 252 -21.75 1.94 9.47
CA GLU A 252 -21.98 3.33 9.08
C GLU A 252 -20.74 4.16 9.40
N VAL A 253 -20.31 5.01 8.47
CA VAL A 253 -19.09 5.81 8.58
C VAL A 253 -19.38 7.26 8.27
N ASP A 254 -19.01 8.13 9.21
CA ASP A 254 -19.03 9.58 9.07
C ASP A 254 -17.60 10.11 9.01
N VAL A 255 -17.24 10.80 7.92
CA VAL A 255 -15.93 11.45 7.79
C VAL A 255 -16.12 12.96 7.78
N LYS A 256 -15.75 13.62 8.88
CA LYS A 256 -15.64 15.07 8.95
C LYS A 256 -14.36 15.50 8.27
N LEU A 257 -14.49 16.09 7.08
CA LEU A 257 -13.36 16.47 6.26
C LEU A 257 -12.61 17.66 6.85
N SER A 258 -11.30 17.70 6.63
CA SER A 258 -10.45 18.87 6.90
C SER A 258 -10.87 20.06 6.02
N ALA A 259 -10.34 21.24 6.31
CA ALA A 259 -10.61 22.44 5.49
C ALA A 259 -10.07 22.33 4.04
N ALA A 260 -9.11 21.43 3.79
CA ALA A 260 -8.57 21.14 2.45
C ALA A 260 -9.14 19.83 1.86
N GLY A 261 -9.89 19.05 2.65
CA GLY A 261 -10.46 17.77 2.24
C GLY A 261 -11.76 17.98 1.48
N GLN A 262 -11.72 17.88 0.16
CA GLN A 262 -12.89 17.87 -0.72
C GLN A 262 -13.03 16.48 -1.34
N VAL A 263 -14.22 15.90 -1.37
CA VAL A 263 -14.49 14.61 -2.03
C VAL A 263 -15.01 14.84 -3.44
N VAL A 264 -14.36 14.21 -4.41
CA VAL A 264 -14.86 14.07 -5.79
C VAL A 264 -15.69 12.80 -5.86
N GLY A 265 -17.01 12.95 -6.00
CA GLY A 265 -17.94 11.83 -6.03
C GLY A 265 -17.75 10.92 -7.25
N GLY A 266 -18.26 9.70 -7.14
CA GLY A 266 -18.17 8.65 -8.15
C GLY A 266 -18.53 7.29 -7.56
N GLY A 267 -18.87 6.32 -8.43
CA GLY A 267 -19.01 4.91 -8.04
C GLY A 267 -19.89 4.65 -6.81
N GLY A 268 -20.95 5.42 -6.58
CA GLY A 268 -21.83 5.30 -5.40
C GLY A 268 -21.47 6.19 -4.19
N ILE A 269 -20.40 6.98 -4.28
CA ILE A 269 -19.97 7.96 -3.27
C ILE A 269 -20.34 9.38 -3.74
N ALA A 270 -20.99 10.16 -2.86
CA ALA A 270 -21.40 11.53 -3.17
C ALA A 270 -20.22 12.52 -3.09
N SER A 271 -20.27 13.58 -3.89
CA SER A 271 -19.34 14.70 -3.76
C SER A 271 -19.59 15.42 -2.44
N THR A 272 -18.52 15.80 -1.74
CA THR A 272 -18.60 16.51 -0.46
C THR A 272 -17.69 17.72 -0.49
N PRO A 273 -18.19 18.93 -0.17
CA PRO A 273 -17.36 20.14 -0.18
C PRO A 273 -16.27 20.08 0.91
N ALA A 274 -15.25 20.92 0.73
CA ALA A 274 -14.22 21.14 1.74
C ALA A 274 -14.81 21.43 3.12
N GLY A 275 -14.31 20.77 4.16
CA GLY A 275 -14.84 20.89 5.53
C GLY A 275 -16.23 20.28 5.75
N GLY A 276 -16.83 19.65 4.73
CA GLY A 276 -18.11 18.95 4.82
C GLY A 276 -18.02 17.63 5.59
N THR A 277 -19.14 16.90 5.65
CA THR A 277 -19.19 15.55 6.21
C THR A 277 -19.60 14.57 5.11
N LEU A 278 -18.78 13.55 4.88
CA LEU A 278 -19.10 12.42 4.02
C LEU A 278 -19.77 11.33 4.86
N HIS A 279 -20.84 10.74 4.34
CA HIS A 279 -21.56 9.62 4.96
C HIS A 279 -21.44 8.39 4.06
N LEU A 280 -21.12 7.22 4.64
CA LEU A 280 -21.00 5.94 3.94
C LEU A 280 -21.73 4.84 4.71
N SER A 281 -22.42 3.96 3.98
CA SER A 281 -23.02 2.74 4.51
C SER A 281 -22.39 1.52 3.82
N LEU A 282 -21.77 0.66 4.61
CA LEU A 282 -20.87 -0.40 4.17
C LEU A 282 -21.27 -1.75 4.78
N ASN A 283 -21.14 -2.81 3.99
CA ASN A 283 -21.21 -4.18 4.48
C ASN A 283 -19.82 -4.82 4.59
N ALA A 284 -19.72 -6.01 5.21
CA ALA A 284 -18.45 -6.70 5.36
C ALA A 284 -17.79 -6.91 3.99
N GLY A 285 -16.53 -6.52 3.86
CA GLY A 285 -15.77 -6.58 2.63
C GLY A 285 -16.06 -5.48 1.62
N ASP A 286 -16.99 -4.55 1.89
CA ASP A 286 -17.13 -3.33 1.09
C ASP A 286 -15.92 -2.42 1.29
N VAL A 287 -15.51 -1.79 0.20
CA VAL A 287 -14.38 -0.86 0.15
C VAL A 287 -14.85 0.47 -0.41
N ALA A 288 -14.67 1.55 0.34
CA ALA A 288 -14.85 2.91 -0.12
C ALA A 288 -13.48 3.55 -0.38
N GLU A 289 -13.11 3.66 -1.66
CA GLU A 289 -11.96 4.46 -2.08
C GLU A 289 -12.42 5.90 -2.35
N VAL A 290 -12.00 6.82 -1.49
CA VAL A 290 -12.47 8.21 -1.49
C VAL A 290 -11.38 9.09 -2.08
N VAL A 291 -11.69 9.68 -3.23
CA VAL A 291 -10.77 10.50 -4.02
C VAL A 291 -11.05 11.98 -3.81
N GLY A 292 -9.96 12.76 -3.69
CA GLY A 292 -10.02 14.20 -3.51
C GLY A 292 -10.00 14.99 -4.81
N GLY A 293 -9.99 16.32 -4.69
CA GLY A 293 -9.67 17.18 -5.84
C GLY A 293 -8.21 16.99 -6.31
N VAL A 294 -7.91 17.37 -7.55
CA VAL A 294 -6.57 17.19 -8.13
C VAL A 294 -5.59 18.28 -7.74
N GLY A 295 -4.38 17.87 -7.34
CA GLY A 295 -3.26 18.77 -7.08
C GLY A 295 -3.04 19.13 -5.61
N ASN A 296 -1.92 19.83 -5.37
CA ASN A 296 -1.32 20.03 -4.04
C ASN A 296 -2.11 20.89 -3.04
N ARG A 297 -3.23 21.49 -3.46
CA ARG A 297 -4.12 22.24 -2.56
C ARG A 297 -5.15 21.37 -1.85
N TYR A 298 -5.31 20.12 -2.30
CA TYR A 298 -6.27 19.18 -1.73
C TYR A 298 -5.55 18.22 -0.81
N ASP A 299 -6.10 18.02 0.39
CA ASP A 299 -5.49 17.18 1.41
C ASP A 299 -6.55 16.68 2.39
N PHE A 300 -6.63 15.36 2.57
CA PHE A 300 -7.53 14.74 3.54
C PHE A 300 -6.94 14.65 4.94
N SER A 301 -5.65 14.91 5.12
CA SER A 301 -4.98 14.83 6.42
C SER A 301 -5.69 15.67 7.47
N GLY A 302 -5.84 15.08 8.67
CA GLY A 302 -6.53 15.69 9.79
C GLY A 302 -8.06 15.52 9.80
N SER A 303 -8.66 15.01 8.71
CA SER A 303 -10.07 14.62 8.70
C SER A 303 -10.37 13.59 9.80
N LEU A 304 -11.54 13.65 10.42
CA LEU A 304 -11.97 12.72 11.47
C LEU A 304 -12.95 11.72 10.90
N LEU A 305 -12.59 10.45 10.92
CA LEU A 305 -13.49 9.34 10.62
C LEU A 305 -14.06 8.79 11.93
N ASN A 306 -15.38 8.61 11.98
CA ASN A 306 -16.10 7.87 13.02
C ASN A 306 -16.97 6.80 12.37
N ALA A 307 -16.82 5.56 12.79
CA ALA A 307 -17.56 4.41 12.32
C ALA A 307 -18.29 3.72 13.47
N THR A 308 -19.47 3.17 13.20
CA THR A 308 -20.26 2.43 14.20
C THR A 308 -19.65 1.07 14.55
N LYS A 309 -18.75 0.55 13.70
CA LYS A 309 -18.05 -0.73 13.84
C LYS A 309 -16.58 -0.57 13.41
N PRO A 310 -15.69 -1.50 13.82
CA PRO A 310 -14.29 -1.44 13.43
C PRO A 310 -14.08 -1.47 11.90
N VAL A 311 -13.23 -0.57 11.40
CA VAL A 311 -12.89 -0.45 9.98
C VAL A 311 -11.37 -0.38 9.80
N GLN A 312 -10.90 -0.80 8.63
CA GLN A 312 -9.54 -0.51 8.16
C GLN A 312 -9.54 0.82 7.42
N VAL A 313 -8.51 1.64 7.65
CA VAL A 313 -8.32 2.97 7.03
C VAL A 313 -6.88 3.13 6.58
#